data_AF-A0A178IAK6-F1
#
_entry.id   AF-A0A178IAK6-F1
#
_cell.length_a   1.000
_cell.length_b   1.000
_cell.length_c   1.000
_cell.angle_alpha   90.00
_cell.angle_beta   90.00
_cell.angle_gamma   90.00
#
_symmetry.space_group_name_H-M   'P 1'
#
loop_
_entity.id
_entity.type
_entity.pdbx_description
1 polymer ?
#
loop_
_entity_poly.entity_id
_entity_poly.type
_entity_poly.pdbx_seq_one_letter_code
_entity_poly.pdbx_strand_id
1 'polypeptide(L)' 'MSSGQFYIQDGYIYGPRMSGRFYVQDGYIYGPKNSGLYYIQDGHIYGPKKSGRFYVQDGYIYGPNEELPWLED' A
#
# COMPACT_ATOMS: atom_id res chain seq x y z
N MET A 1 -15.32 -6.00 -4.33
CA MET A 1 -14.10 -5.27 -3.89
C MET A 1 -13.71 -5.90 -2.57
N SER A 2 -12.49 -6.41 -2.46
CA SER A 2 -11.95 -6.89 -1.18
C SER A 2 -11.12 -5.74 -0.64
N SER A 3 -11.62 -5.05 0.37
CA SER A 3 -11.05 -3.76 0.72
C SER A 3 -11.17 -3.46 2.20
N GLY A 4 -10.17 -2.76 2.75
CA GLY A 4 -10.10 -2.41 4.16
C GLY A 4 -9.29 -3.37 5.03
N GLN A 5 -8.67 -4.41 4.46
CA GLN A 5 -7.75 -5.28 5.21
C GLN A 5 -6.44 -4.58 5.59
N PHE A 6 -6.03 -3.61 4.76
CA PHE A 6 -4.85 -2.79 5.02
C PHE A 6 -5.27 -1.35 5.30
N TYR A 7 -4.58 -0.72 6.23
CA TYR A 7 -4.82 0.67 6.61
C TYR A 7 -3.52 1.38 6.93
N ILE A 8 -3.52 2.69 6.77
CA ILE A 8 -2.41 3.59 7.06
C ILE A 8 -2.77 4.34 8.34
N GLN A 9 -1.92 4.22 9.34
CA GLN A 9 -2.03 4.96 10.59
C GLN A 9 -0.64 5.45 11.00
N ASP A 10 -0.53 6.73 11.35
CA ASP A 10 0.73 7.37 11.78
C ASP A 10 1.89 7.15 10.78
N GLY A 11 1.57 7.10 9.48
CA GLY A 11 2.52 6.85 8.40
C GLY A 11 2.89 5.38 8.20
N TYR A 12 2.44 4.46 9.05
CA TYR A 12 2.70 3.02 8.91
C TYR A 12 1.52 2.30 8.26
N ILE A 13 1.81 1.29 7.46
CA ILE A 13 0.82 0.40 6.84
C ILE A 13 0.66 -0.83 7.72
N TYR A 14 -0.57 -1.06 8.16
CA TYR A 14 -0.99 -2.20 8.95
C TYR A 14 -1.91 -3.09 8.15
N GLY A 15 -1.97 -4.36 8.53
CA GLY A 15 -2.85 -5.34 7.91
C GLY A 15 -2.62 -6.76 8.45
N PRO A 16 -3.23 -7.78 7.83
CA PRO A 16 -3.17 -9.16 8.32
C PRO A 16 -1.78 -9.79 8.27
N ARG A 17 -0.87 -9.27 7.43
CA ARG A 17 0.52 -9.75 7.30
C ARG A 17 1.46 -8.56 7.20
N MET A 18 2.68 -8.73 7.73
CA MET A 18 3.72 -7.70 7.70
C MET A 18 3.27 -6.34 8.27
N SER A 19 2.33 -6.38 9.23
CA SER A 19 1.73 -5.20 9.86
C SER A 19 2.80 -4.31 10.51
N GLY A 20 2.75 -3.00 10.22
CA GLY A 20 3.70 -2.01 10.74
C GLY A 20 5.12 -2.11 10.18
N ARG A 21 5.38 -3.01 9.22
CA ARG A 21 6.71 -3.13 8.59
C ARG A 21 6.87 -2.22 7.38
N PHE A 22 5.77 -1.82 6.76
CA PHE A 22 5.76 -0.87 5.66
C PHE A 22 5.32 0.50 6.17
N TYR A 23 5.85 1.55 5.58
CA TYR A 23 5.55 2.93 5.94
C TYR A 23 5.54 3.83 4.71
N VAL A 24 4.80 4.92 4.79
CA VAL A 24 4.70 5.96 3.78
C VAL A 24 5.54 7.15 4.24
N GLN A 25 6.47 7.58 3.41
CA GLN A 25 7.25 8.79 3.61
C GLN A 25 7.35 9.54 2.30
N ASP A 26 7.06 10.85 2.31
CA ASP A 26 7.09 11.71 1.13
C ASP A 26 6.29 11.16 -0.08
N GLY A 27 5.19 10.46 0.22
CA GLY A 27 4.33 9.80 -0.78
C GLY A 27 4.82 8.44 -1.24
N TYR A 28 6.05 8.02 -0.93
CA TYR A 28 6.60 6.72 -1.29
C TYR A 28 6.38 5.68 -0.19
N ILE A 29 6.18 4.43 -0.60
CA ILE A 29 6.01 3.28 0.29
C ILE A 29 7.36 2.58 0.45
N TYR A 30 7.82 2.50 1.69
CA TYR A 30 9.06 1.85 2.09
C TYR A 30 8.77 0.63 2.96
N GLY A 31 9.71 -0.32 2.97
CA GLY A 31 9.61 -1.50 3.82
C GLY A 31 10.69 -2.54 3.52
N PRO A 32 10.53 -3.78 4.04
CA PRO A 32 11.57 -4.81 3.93
C PRO A 32 11.77 -5.35 2.51
N LYS A 33 10.80 -5.13 1.61
CA LYS A 33 10.84 -5.53 0.19
C LYS A 33 10.27 -4.40 -0.65
N ASN A 34 10.71 -4.32 -1.90
CA ASN A 34 10.20 -3.35 -2.88
C ASN A 34 10.19 -1.89 -2.39
N SER A 35 11.15 -1.54 -1.52
CA SER A 35 11.20 -0.27 -0.80
C SER A 35 11.40 0.90 -1.77
N GLY A 36 10.56 1.92 -1.69
CA GLY A 36 10.62 3.13 -2.53
C GLY A 36 10.16 2.92 -3.98
N LEU A 37 9.71 1.72 -4.36
CA LEU A 37 9.24 1.44 -5.73
C LEU A 37 7.78 1.82 -5.97
N TYR A 38 7.01 1.89 -4.89
CA TYR A 38 5.59 2.22 -4.93
C TYR A 38 5.35 3.58 -4.28
N TYR A 39 4.36 4.31 -4.76
CA TYR A 39 4.03 5.64 -4.28
C TYR A 39 2.54 5.91 -4.37
N ILE A 40 2.05 6.80 -3.51
CA ILE A 40 0.68 7.28 -3.46
C ILE A 40 0.65 8.65 -4.13
N GLN A 41 -0.19 8.80 -5.14
CA GLN A 41 -0.45 10.06 -5.82
C GLN A 41 -1.95 10.16 -6.09
N ASP A 42 -2.56 11.30 -5.77
CA ASP A 42 -4.00 11.56 -5.98
C ASP A 42 -4.90 10.43 -5.43
N GLY A 43 -4.52 9.92 -4.24
CA GLY A 43 -5.20 8.81 -3.57
C GLY A 43 -4.99 7.44 -4.21
N HIS A 44 -4.30 7.32 -5.34
CA HIS A 44 -4.02 6.04 -6.00
C HIS A 44 -2.59 5.58 -5.75
N ILE A 45 -2.38 4.28 -5.73
CA ILE A 45 -1.06 3.67 -5.55
C ILE A 45 -0.51 3.25 -6.91
N TYR A 46 0.67 3.75 -7.23
CA TYR A 46 1.41 3.50 -8.45
C TYR A 46 2.72 2.78 -8.15
N GLY A 47 3.26 2.11 -9.16
CA GLY A 47 4.53 1.41 -9.07
C GLY A 47 4.78 0.49 -10.26
N PRO A 48 5.82 -0.36 -10.20
CA PRO A 48 6.20 -1.22 -11.32
C PRO A 48 5.18 -2.33 -11.62
N LYS A 49 4.40 -2.77 -10.63
CA LYS A 49 3.32 -3.76 -10.80
C LYS A 49 1.99 -3.19 -10.32
N LYS A 50 0.89 -3.59 -10.97
CA LYS A 50 -0.50 -3.24 -10.58
C LYS A 50 -0.74 -1.74 -10.36
N SER A 51 -0.02 -0.90 -11.11
CA SER A 51 -0.06 0.56 -11.00
C SER A 51 -1.48 1.11 -11.19
N GLY A 52 -1.92 1.99 -10.29
CA GLY A 52 -3.24 2.63 -10.32
C GLY A 52 -4.43 1.71 -9.98
N ARG A 53 -4.19 0.43 -9.65
CA ARG A 53 -5.28 -0.52 -9.32
C ARG A 53 -5.70 -0.46 -7.85
N PHE A 54 -4.82 0.04 -6.98
CA PHE A 54 -5.08 0.21 -5.56
C PHE A 54 -5.21 1.70 -5.24
N TYR A 55 -6.00 2.03 -4.24
CA TYR A 55 -6.23 3.40 -3.80
C TYR A 55 -6.41 3.48 -2.30
N VAL A 56 -6.13 4.64 -1.74
CA VAL A 56 -6.28 4.99 -0.33
C VAL A 56 -7.51 5.88 -0.18
N GLN A 57 -8.41 5.50 0.70
CA GLN A 57 -9.57 6.29 1.06
C GLN A 57 -9.82 6.15 2.57
N ASP A 58 -10.01 7.28 3.26
CA ASP A 58 -10.27 7.30 4.71
C ASP A 58 -9.23 6.52 5.54
N GLY A 59 -7.97 6.53 5.09
CA GLY A 59 -6.86 5.79 5.72
C GLY A 59 -6.83 4.29 5.41
N TYR A 60 -7.81 3.74 4.70
CA TYR A 60 -7.81 2.32 4.28
C TYR A 60 -7.35 2.16 2.85
N ILE A 61 -6.70 1.03 2.56
CA ILE A 61 -6.29 0.66 1.21
C ILE A 61 -7.34 -0.27 0.59
N TYR A 62 -7.78 0.09 -0.60
CA TYR A 62 -8.78 -0.58 -1.42
C TYR A 62 -8.17 -1.02 -2.75
N GLY A 63 -8.75 -2.03 -3.38
CA GLY A 63 -8.28 -2.53 -4.66
C GLY A 63 -8.99 -3.81 -5.12
N PRO A 64 -8.45 -4.46 -6.15
CA PRO A 64 -8.88 -5.80 -6.56
C PRO A 64 -8.68 -6.83 -5.44
N ASN A 65 -9.31 -8.01 -5.56
CA ASN A 65 -9.17 -9.10 -4.60
C ASN A 65 -7.82 -9.82 -4.74
N GLU A 66 -6.74 -9.08 -4.48
CA GLU A 66 -5.34 -9.49 -4.65
C GLU A 66 -4.50 -8.90 -3.51
N GLU A 67 -3.32 -9.49 -3.24
CA GLU A 67 -2.37 -8.89 -2.30
C GLU A 67 -1.79 -7.57 -2.87
N LEU A 68 -1.38 -6.69 -1.96
CA LEU A 68 -0.73 -5.42 -2.28
C LEU A 68 0.56 -5.69 -3.08
N PRO A 69 0.85 -4.88 -4.12
CA PRO A 69 1.88 -5.22 -5.10
C PRO A 69 3.31 -5.20 -4.54
N TRP A 70 3.55 -4.54 -3.41
CA TRP A 70 4.85 -4.56 -2.71
C TRP A 70 5.03 -5.75 -1.76
N LEU A 71 3.96 -6.49 -1.46
CA LEU A 71 4.01 -7.72 -0.65
C LEU A 71 4.36 -8.96 -1.48
N GLU A 72 4.19 -8.87 -2.80
CA GLU A 72 4.59 -9.91 -3.74
C GLU A 72 6.13 -10.07 -3.75
N ASP A 73 6.59 -11.30 -3.95
CA ASP A 73 8.00 -11.64 -4.18
C ASP A 73 8.50 -11.19 -5.57
#